data_AF-A0A6A0AIL4-F1
#
_entry.id   AF-A0A6A0AIL4-F1
#
_cell.length_a   1.000
_cell.length_b   1.000
_cell.length_c   1.000
_cell.angle_alpha   90.00
_cell.angle_beta   90.00
_cell.angle_gamma   90.00
#
_symmetry.space_group_name_H-M   'P 1'
#
loop_
_entity.id
_entity.type
_entity.pdbx_description
1 polymer ?
#
loop_
_entity_poly.entity_id
_entity_poly.type
_entity_poly.pdbx_seq_one_letter_code
_entity_poly.pdbx_strand_id
1 'polypeptide(L)'
;MTNQVLVEMSLIGWKEFELEVMRDLADNVVIVCSIENVDPMGVHTGDSITVAPSQTLTDKEYQRLRDAAVAIIREMGVECGGSNVQMAINPLNGDMIIIEMNP
;
A
#
# COMPACT_ATOMS: atom_id res chain seq x y z
N MET A 1 12.29 -0.04 22.58
CA MET A 1 12.12 -1.25 21.75
C MET A 1 11.04 -2.09 22.39
N THR A 2 9.93 -2.27 21.66
CA THR A 2 8.88 -3.22 22.04
C THR A 2 9.33 -4.63 21.63
N ASN A 3 9.16 -5.62 22.51
CA ASN A 3 9.43 -7.03 22.21
C ASN A 3 8.15 -7.71 21.73
N GLN A 4 7.59 -7.18 20.65
CA GLN A 4 6.31 -7.64 20.09
C GLN A 4 6.50 -8.11 18.66
N VAL A 5 5.71 -9.12 18.28
CA VAL A 5 5.64 -9.65 16.92
C VAL A 5 4.18 -9.78 16.53
N LEU A 6 3.88 -9.52 15.27
CA LEU A 6 2.60 -9.80 14.66
C LEU A 6 2.73 -11.11 13.87
N VAL A 7 1.77 -12.03 14.05
CA VAL A 7 1.73 -13.31 13.34
C VAL A 7 0.47 -13.33 12.50
N GLU A 8 0.62 -13.43 11.18
CA GLU A 8 -0.46 -13.34 10.21
C GLU A 8 -0.53 -14.56 9.29
N MET A 9 -1.65 -14.67 8.58
CA MET A 9 -1.83 -15.66 7.52
C MET A 9 -0.83 -15.38 6.37
N SER A 10 -0.30 -16.44 5.77
CA SER A 10 0.58 -16.28 4.60
C SER A 10 -0.18 -15.73 3.40
N LEU A 11 0.40 -14.70 2.78
CA LEU A 11 -0.05 -14.10 1.51
C LEU A 11 0.97 -14.34 0.39
N ILE A 12 1.87 -15.33 0.55
CA ILE A 12 2.95 -15.58 -0.42
C ILE A 12 2.38 -15.75 -1.83
N GLY A 13 2.95 -15.02 -2.79
CA GLY A 13 2.53 -15.04 -4.19
C GLY A 13 1.39 -14.08 -4.56
N TRP A 14 0.83 -13.35 -3.59
CA TRP A 14 -0.09 -12.23 -3.90
C TRP A 14 0.68 -11.07 -4.52
N LYS A 15 0.00 -10.27 -5.36
CA LYS A 15 0.60 -9.06 -5.93
C LYS A 15 0.77 -8.02 -4.83
N GLU A 16 1.88 -7.29 -4.83
CA GLU A 16 2.20 -6.28 -3.81
C GLU A 16 2.27 -4.88 -4.44
N PHE A 17 1.63 -3.93 -3.77
CA PHE A 17 1.46 -2.55 -4.23
C PHE A 17 1.78 -1.57 -3.12
N GLU A 18 2.33 -0.43 -3.52
CA GLU A 18 2.64 0.67 -2.61
C GLU A 18 2.08 1.97 -3.18
N LEU A 19 1.50 2.80 -2.32
CA LEU A 19 1.05 4.14 -2.68
C LEU A 19 1.78 5.17 -1.82
N GLU A 20 2.42 6.14 -2.50
CA GLU A 20 2.98 7.33 -1.87
C GLU A 20 1.87 8.37 -1.74
N VAL A 21 1.49 8.71 -0.52
CA VAL A 21 0.36 9.57 -0.20
C VAL A 21 0.86 10.84 0.47
N MET A 22 0.30 12.00 0.11
CA MET A 22 0.54 13.27 0.80
C MET A 22 -0.76 13.85 1.32
N ARG A 23 -0.74 14.39 2.55
CA ARG A 23 -1.86 15.10 3.17
C ARG A 23 -1.42 16.46 3.74
N ASP A 24 -2.24 17.48 3.54
CA ASP A 24 -2.02 18.82 4.11
C ASP A 24 -3.04 19.20 5.20
N LEU A 25 -2.78 20.33 5.86
CA LEU A 25 -3.62 20.85 6.95
C LEU A 25 -5.03 21.29 6.49
N ALA A 26 -5.27 21.39 5.19
CA ALA A 26 -6.60 21.64 4.63
C ALA A 26 -7.35 20.33 4.31
N ASP A 27 -6.81 19.18 4.74
CA ASP A 27 -7.29 17.84 4.47
C ASP A 27 -7.30 17.45 2.98
N ASN A 28 -6.48 18.13 2.17
CA ASN A 28 -6.25 17.70 0.79
C ASN A 28 -5.37 16.46 0.81
N VAL A 29 -5.75 15.42 0.06
CA VAL A 29 -4.98 14.19 -0.07
C VAL A 29 -4.71 13.89 -1.53
N VAL A 30 -3.45 13.61 -1.86
CA VAL A 30 -3.03 13.21 -3.21
C VAL A 30 -2.23 11.91 -3.17
N ILE A 31 -2.41 11.09 -4.20
CA ILE A 31 -1.52 9.97 -4.48
C ILE A 31 -0.43 10.51 -5.40
N VAL A 32 0.81 10.53 -4.91
CA VAL A 32 1.98 11.05 -5.63
C VAL A 32 2.52 10.00 -6.59
N CYS A 33 2.58 8.76 -6.15
CA CYS A 33 3.10 7.65 -6.93
C CYS A 33 2.35 6.36 -6.59
N SER A 34 2.27 5.47 -7.59
CA SER A 34 1.87 4.08 -7.38
C SER A 34 3.00 3.18 -7.82
N ILE A 35 3.27 2.15 -7.03
CA ILE A 35 4.35 1.20 -7.25
C ILE A 35 3.75 -0.20 -7.27
N GLU A 36 4.16 -1.00 -8.24
CA GLU A 36 3.86 -2.43 -8.31
C GLU A 36 5.16 -3.22 -8.18
N ASN A 37 5.16 -4.17 -7.25
CA ASN A 37 6.27 -5.07 -7.05
C ASN A 37 6.19 -6.19 -8.11
N VAL A 38 7.30 -6.43 -8.82
CA VAL A 38 7.42 -7.51 -9.80
C VAL A 38 7.61 -8.84 -9.09
N ASP A 39 8.42 -8.83 -8.03
CA ASP A 39 8.52 -9.94 -7.09
C ASP A 39 7.28 -9.90 -6.18
N PRO A 40 6.55 -11.01 -6.00
CA PRO A 40 5.30 -11.01 -5.24
C PRO A 40 5.55 -11.01 -3.73
N MET A 41 4.46 -10.81 -2.96
CA MET A 41 4.45 -10.92 -1.51
C MET A 41 5.26 -12.14 -1.03
N GLY A 42 6.15 -11.91 -0.07
CA GLY A 42 7.12 -12.89 0.43
C GLY A 42 8.57 -12.51 0.16
N VAL A 43 8.82 -11.54 -0.73
CA VAL A 43 10.07 -10.80 -0.85
C VAL A 43 9.84 -9.40 -0.30
N HIS A 44 10.74 -8.87 0.53
CA HIS A 44 10.57 -7.54 1.11
C HIS A 44 10.68 -6.49 0.01
N THR A 45 9.82 -5.45 -0.01
CA THR A 45 9.76 -4.47 -1.11
C THR A 45 11.11 -3.81 -1.43
N GLY A 46 11.93 -3.53 -0.40
CA GLY A 46 13.30 -3.02 -0.56
C GLY A 46 14.30 -3.97 -1.25
N ASP A 47 14.00 -5.27 -1.30
CA ASP A 47 14.77 -6.30 -2.02
C ASP A 47 14.09 -6.71 -3.35
N SER A 48 12.84 -6.29 -3.57
CA SER A 48 12.06 -6.57 -4.76
C SER A 48 12.43 -5.66 -5.93
N ILE A 49 12.31 -6.18 -7.16
CA ILE A 49 12.22 -5.33 -8.34
C ILE A 49 10.84 -4.66 -8.34
N THR A 50 10.80 -3.34 -8.46
CA THR A 50 9.55 -2.58 -8.49
C THR A 50 9.46 -1.69 -9.72
N VAL A 51 8.23 -1.38 -10.13
CA VAL A 51 7.94 -0.49 -11.26
C VAL A 51 6.92 0.57 -10.85
N ALA A 52 7.05 1.75 -11.46
CA ALA A 52 6.08 2.83 -11.34
C ALA A 52 5.68 3.34 -12.74
N PRO A 53 4.38 3.59 -13.02
CA PRO A 53 3.23 3.38 -12.12
C PRO A 53 2.87 1.89 -11.96
N SER A 54 1.81 1.58 -11.22
CA SER A 54 1.21 0.23 -11.26
C SER A 54 0.73 -0.14 -12.67
N GLN A 55 0.93 -1.38 -13.11
CA GLN A 55 0.72 -1.85 -14.48
C GLN A 55 -0.49 -2.78 -14.62
N THR A 56 -0.75 -3.63 -13.63
CA THR A 56 -1.71 -4.75 -13.75
C THR A 56 -3.03 -4.54 -13.01
N LEU A 57 -3.27 -3.34 -12.51
CA LEU A 57 -4.54 -2.96 -11.89
C LEU A 57 -5.52 -2.45 -12.94
N THR A 58 -6.76 -2.92 -12.85
CA THR A 58 -7.87 -2.17 -13.45
C THR A 58 -8.05 -0.85 -12.70
N ASP A 59 -8.61 0.16 -13.37
CA ASP A 59 -8.90 1.44 -12.71
C ASP A 59 -9.78 1.25 -11.45
N LYS A 60 -10.74 0.31 -11.47
CA LYS A 60 -11.57 0.02 -10.29
C LYS A 60 -10.77 -0.53 -9.11
N GLU A 61 -9.80 -1.40 -9.36
CA GLU A 61 -8.91 -1.89 -8.29
C GLU A 61 -8.01 -0.76 -7.79
N TYR A 62 -7.46 0.04 -8.69
CA TYR A 62 -6.65 1.20 -8.33
C TYR A 62 -7.42 2.19 -7.44
N GLN A 63 -8.67 2.52 -7.79
CA GLN A 63 -9.50 3.42 -6.97
C GLN A 63 -9.77 2.82 -5.58
N ARG A 64 -9.94 1.50 -5.45
CA ARG A 64 -10.08 0.83 -4.12
C ARG A 64 -8.81 0.99 -3.28
N LEU A 65 -7.63 0.84 -3.87
CA LEU A 65 -6.35 1.04 -3.18
C LEU A 65 -6.19 2.50 -2.77
N ARG A 66 -6.48 3.43 -3.69
CA ARG A 66 -6.45 4.87 -3.44
C ARG A 66 -7.35 5.26 -2.26
N ASP A 67 -8.61 4.80 -2.26
CA ASP A 67 -9.57 5.13 -1.22
C ASP A 67 -9.13 4.57 0.15
N ALA A 68 -8.57 3.35 0.16
CA ALA A 68 -8.00 2.76 1.37
C ALA A 68 -6.81 3.57 1.90
N ALA A 69 -5.87 3.96 1.04
CA ALA A 69 -4.70 4.75 1.43
C ALA A 69 -5.08 6.14 1.98
N VAL A 70 -6.09 6.79 1.36
CA VAL A 70 -6.66 8.05 1.85
C VAL A 70 -7.34 7.89 3.22
N ALA A 71 -8.04 6.78 3.46
CA ALA A 71 -8.64 6.50 4.76
C ALA A 71 -7.58 6.23 5.83
N ILE A 72 -6.53 5.46 5.48
CA ILE A 72 -5.43 5.08 6.37
C ILE A 72 -4.64 6.31 6.83
N ILE A 73 -4.22 7.20 5.92
CA ILE A 73 -3.45 8.40 6.30
C ILE A 73 -4.25 9.34 7.22
N ARG A 74 -5.58 9.37 7.07
CA ARG A 74 -6.49 10.12 7.96
C ARG A 74 -6.60 9.47 9.32
N GLU A 75 -6.84 8.16 9.37
CA GLU A 75 -7.03 7.43 10.63
C GLU A 75 -5.74 7.41 11.48
N MET A 76 -4.59 7.31 10.83
CA MET A 76 -3.28 7.36 11.49
C MET A 76 -2.90 8.77 11.97
N GLY A 77 -3.68 9.80 11.62
CA GLY A 77 -3.48 11.16 12.11
C GLY A 77 -2.31 11.91 11.47
N VAL A 78 -1.86 11.50 10.28
CA VAL A 78 -0.85 12.26 9.53
C VAL A 78 -1.54 13.45 8.86
N GLU A 79 -1.46 14.62 9.49
CA GLU A 79 -2.20 15.82 9.06
C GLU A 79 -1.39 16.75 8.15
N CYS A 80 -0.06 16.63 8.13
CA CYS A 80 0.82 17.50 7.33
C CYS A 80 2.11 16.77 6.97
N GLY A 81 2.06 15.93 5.95
CA GLY A 81 3.20 15.09 5.59
C GLY A 81 2.88 14.10 4.49
N GLY A 82 3.87 13.24 4.24
CA GLY A 82 3.75 12.10 3.32
C GLY A 82 3.83 10.81 4.08
N SER A 83 3.22 9.76 3.54
CA SER A 83 3.29 8.41 4.09
C SER A 83 3.22 7.39 2.96
N ASN A 84 3.88 6.26 3.16
CA ASN A 84 3.81 5.11 2.26
C ASN A 84 2.81 4.10 2.82
N VAL A 85 1.89 3.62 1.98
CA VAL A 85 0.88 2.61 2.34
C VAL A 85 1.07 1.38 1.47
N GLN A 86 1.22 0.21 2.09
CA GLN A 86 1.49 -1.06 1.40
C GLN A 86 0.28 -2.00 1.46
N MET A 87 -0.01 -2.65 0.33
CA MET A 87 -1.20 -3.47 0.13
C MET A 87 -0.87 -4.71 -0.70
N ALA A 88 -1.56 -5.81 -0.40
CA ALA A 88 -1.53 -7.03 -1.19
C ALA A 88 -2.87 -7.28 -1.89
N ILE A 89 -2.82 -7.76 -3.14
CA ILE A 89 -4.00 -8.19 -3.90
C ILE A 89 -3.85 -9.63 -4.36
N ASN A 90 -4.88 -10.43 -4.11
CA ASN A 90 -4.97 -11.78 -4.61
C ASN A 90 -5.23 -11.76 -6.13
N PRO A 91 -4.32 -12.30 -6.96
CA PRO A 91 -4.48 -12.27 -8.41
C PRO A 91 -5.64 -13.14 -8.92
N LEU A 92 -6.17 -14.05 -8.08
CA LEU A 92 -7.24 -14.98 -8.49
C LEU A 92 -8.64 -14.38 -8.34
N ASN A 93 -8.85 -13.52 -7.34
CA ASN A 93 -10.19 -13.03 -6.99
C ASN A 93 -10.26 -11.52 -6.66
N GLY A 94 -9.14 -10.81 -6.58
CA GLY A 94 -9.12 -9.37 -6.29
C GLY A 94 -9.38 -9.00 -4.83
N ASP A 95 -9.27 -9.97 -3.91
CA ASP A 95 -9.24 -9.69 -2.47
C ASP A 95 -8.03 -8.81 -2.15
N MET A 96 -8.23 -7.83 -1.27
CA MET A 96 -7.22 -6.83 -0.93
C MET A 96 -6.98 -6.85 0.57
N ILE A 97 -5.71 -6.85 0.97
CA ILE A 97 -5.26 -6.78 2.36
C ILE A 97 -4.31 -5.59 2.52
N ILE A 98 -4.43 -4.86 3.62
CA ILE A 98 -3.47 -3.81 4.02
C ILE A 98 -2.32 -4.49 4.77
N ILE A 99 -1.08 -4.17 4.41
CA ILE A 99 0.12 -4.74 5.04
C ILE A 99 0.62 -3.81 6.13
N GLU A 100 0.99 -2.58 5.77
CA GLU A 100 1.43 -1.58 6.73
C GLU A 100 1.27 -0.15 6.18
N MET A 101 1.53 0.81 7.06
CA MET A 101 1.73 2.21 6.72
C MET A 101 2.98 2.72 7.43
N ASN A 102 3.82 3.42 6.69
CA ASN A 102 4.98 4.13 7.20
C ASN A 102 4.65 5.64 7.26
N PRO A 103 4.44 6.22 8.45
CA PRO A 103 3.95 7.58 8.63
C PRO A 103 5.00 8.67 8.37
#